data_AF-A0A8C4QJ19-F1
#
_entry.id   AF-A0A8C4QJ19-F1
#
_cell.length_a   1.000
_cell.length_b   1.000
_cell.length_c   1.000
_cell.angle_alpha   90.00
_cell.angle_beta   90.00
_cell.angle_gamma   90.00
#
_symmetry.space_group_name_H-M   'P 1'
#
loop_
_entity.id
_entity.type
_entity.pdbx_description
1 polymer ?
#
loop_
_entity_poly.entity_id
_entity_poly.type
_entity_poly.pdbx_seq_one_letter_code
_entity_poly.pdbx_strand_id
1 'polypeptide(L)'
;YDKIQNKFGFQGASSIFQSYTLFGLGEYHIGRGPECDRHLPERQKQVLYSGQLTKTLAFAYNAKATDGQLCLESSPRYVPSVFIHSPHALMLQNVKAIVTHSIHAALHSIGGVQVLFPLFRQLDYVQPDTGCIDTGVCTTLISFLFDIMRSSAAMQEQMLTSKGFLVIGQLLEKSSKEHITPEVVQHLISFCRYLETIPTGPTLLKQLCDHLLFNPAIWIHAHAAVSSLSPAA
;
A
#
# COMPACT_ATOMS: atom_id res chain seq x y z
N TYR A 1 -4.11 23.25 5.98
CA TYR A 1 -3.38 22.56 7.06
C TYR A 1 -1.90 22.63 6.75
N ASP A 2 -1.13 23.33 7.57
CA ASP A 2 0.33 23.37 7.42
C ASP A 2 0.92 22.03 7.86
N LYS A 3 1.67 21.40 6.96
CA LYS A 3 2.30 20.11 7.21
C LYS A 3 3.68 20.34 7.84
N ILE A 4 3.90 19.81 9.04
CA ILE A 4 5.22 19.86 9.66
C ILE A 4 6.13 18.87 8.94
N GLN A 5 7.17 19.39 8.29
CA GLN A 5 8.24 18.58 7.72
C GLN A 5 9.35 18.30 8.75
N ASN A 6 10.21 17.34 8.43
CA ASN A 6 11.40 17.02 9.24
C ASN A 6 12.24 18.27 9.48
N LYS A 7 12.68 18.48 10.73
CA LYS A 7 13.50 19.63 11.12
C LYS A 7 14.91 19.20 11.46
N PHE A 8 15.89 19.83 10.83
CA PHE A 8 17.30 19.58 11.06
C PHE A 8 17.99 20.90 11.43
N GLY A 9 18.83 20.87 12.46
CA GLY A 9 19.67 21.99 12.86
C GLY A 9 21.14 21.64 12.72
N PHE A 10 21.96 22.56 12.23
CA PHE A 10 23.40 22.35 12.04
C PHE A 10 24.20 23.42 12.80
N GLN A 11 25.33 23.03 13.39
CA GLN A 11 26.27 23.90 14.13
C GLN A 11 27.26 24.66 13.22
N GLY A 12 27.06 24.62 11.91
CA GLY A 12 27.91 25.29 10.92
C GLY A 12 27.19 25.49 9.59
N ALA A 13 27.75 26.33 8.72
CA ALA A 13 27.18 26.60 7.40
C ALA A 13 27.15 25.32 6.55
N SER A 14 25.96 24.86 6.18
CA SER A 14 25.79 23.81 5.18
C SER A 14 25.78 24.43 3.78
N SER A 15 26.34 23.72 2.79
CA SER A 15 26.19 24.13 1.39
C SER A 15 24.74 23.99 0.96
N ILE A 16 24.27 24.87 0.08
CA ILE A 16 22.92 24.82 -0.53
C ILE A 16 22.64 23.43 -1.12
N PHE A 17 23.66 22.79 -1.71
CA PHE A 17 23.55 21.44 -2.28
C PHE A 17 23.32 20.36 -1.21
N GLN A 18 23.92 20.50 -0.03
CA GLN A 18 23.72 19.60 1.09
C GLN A 18 22.31 19.74 1.66
N SER A 19 21.85 20.98 1.85
CA SER A 19 20.48 21.27 2.31
C SER A 19 19.43 20.74 1.34
N TYR A 20 19.65 20.91 0.03
CA TYR A 20 18.77 20.37 -1.01
C TYR A 20 18.74 18.84 -1.01
N THR A 21 19.90 18.20 -0.83
CA THR A 21 19.99 16.73 -0.75
C THR A 21 19.24 16.20 0.48
N LEU A 22 19.36 16.88 1.62
CA LEU A 22 18.65 16.52 2.86
C LEU A 22 17.13 16.70 2.73
N PHE A 23 16.69 17.76 2.06
CA PHE A 23 15.28 18.00 1.75
C PHE A 23 14.71 16.94 0.79
N GLY A 24 15.51 16.51 -0.20
CA GLY A 24 15.14 15.49 -1.18
C GLY A 24 14.90 14.09 -0.62
N LEU A 25 15.40 13.80 0.58
CA LEU A 25 15.14 12.54 1.29
C LEU A 25 13.63 12.37 1.61
N GLY A 26 12.92 13.47 1.82
CA GLY A 26 11.48 13.45 2.09
C GLY A 26 11.12 12.88 3.47
N GLU A 27 9.83 12.67 3.69
CA GLU A 27 9.22 12.38 5.00
C GLU A 27 9.50 10.95 5.54
N TYR A 28 10.17 10.10 4.76
CA TYR A 28 10.34 8.67 5.04
C TYR A 28 11.72 8.30 5.59
N HIS A 29 12.69 9.21 5.60
CA HIS A 29 13.99 8.92 6.19
C HIS A 29 13.92 9.00 7.72
N ILE A 30 13.54 7.89 8.34
CA ILE A 30 13.83 7.60 9.73
C ILE A 30 15.23 6.98 9.70
N GLY A 31 16.20 7.60 10.37
CA GLY A 31 17.61 7.19 10.38
C GLY A 31 17.90 5.84 11.06
N ARG A 32 17.02 4.85 10.92
CA ARG A 32 17.20 3.48 11.40
C ARG A 32 16.70 2.50 10.34
N GLY A 33 17.63 1.94 9.58
CA GLY A 33 17.40 0.78 8.72
C GLY A 33 17.55 1.04 7.22
N PRO A 34 17.77 -0.01 6.41
CA PRO A 34 17.94 0.08 4.96
C PRO A 34 16.62 0.30 4.19
N GLU A 35 15.52 0.64 4.87
CA GLU A 35 14.16 0.72 4.29
C GLU A 35 13.87 2.01 3.52
N CYS A 36 14.88 2.60 2.89
CA CYS A 36 14.65 3.67 1.92
C CYS A 36 14.83 3.11 0.51
N ASP A 37 13.75 2.55 -0.05
CA ASP A 37 13.61 2.12 -1.45
C ASP A 37 13.64 3.29 -2.45
N ARG A 38 14.23 4.43 -2.09
CA ARG A 38 14.48 5.53 -3.01
C ARG A 38 15.89 5.38 -3.58
N HIS A 39 15.96 5.12 -4.88
CA HIS A 39 17.21 5.07 -5.63
C HIS A 39 17.83 6.49 -5.69
N LEU A 40 18.59 6.84 -4.66
CA LEU A 40 19.29 8.13 -4.60
C LEU A 40 20.46 8.13 -5.61
N PRO A 41 20.60 9.17 -6.45
CA PRO A 41 21.77 9.37 -7.30
C PRO A 41 23.09 9.29 -6.52
N GLU A 42 24.15 8.75 -7.15
CA GLU A 42 25.49 8.54 -6.55
C GLU A 42 26.03 9.78 -5.81
N ARG A 43 25.85 10.98 -6.40
CA ARG A 43 26.31 12.25 -5.82
C ARG A 43 25.57 12.62 -4.53
N GLN A 44 24.27 12.30 -4.43
CA GLN A 44 23.49 12.54 -3.22
C GLN A 44 23.89 11.55 -2.11
N LYS A 45 24.15 10.29 -2.46
CA LYS A 45 24.70 9.29 -1.53
C LYS A 45 26.06 9.72 -1.00
N GLN A 46 26.97 10.17 -1.87
CA GLN A 46 28.29 10.65 -1.45
C GLN A 46 28.19 11.80 -0.47
N VAL A 47 27.31 12.78 -0.71
CA VAL A 47 27.13 13.90 0.23
C VAL A 47 26.54 13.45 1.56
N LEU A 48 25.50 12.62 1.56
CA LEU A 48 24.85 12.12 2.78
C LEU A 48 25.75 11.20 3.62
N TYR A 49 26.51 10.32 2.96
CA TYR A 49 27.35 9.32 3.62
C TYR A 49 28.81 9.76 3.77
N SER A 50 29.19 10.96 3.31
CA SER A 50 30.52 11.55 3.53
C SER A 50 30.87 11.72 5.02
N GLY A 51 29.88 11.65 5.91
CA GLY A 51 30.05 11.87 7.36
C GLY A 51 30.31 13.32 7.75
N GLN A 52 30.48 14.24 6.79
CA GLN A 52 30.70 15.66 7.07
C GLN A 52 29.43 16.34 7.60
N LEU A 53 28.28 16.01 7.03
CA LEU A 53 26.97 16.51 7.49
C LEU A 53 26.64 16.03 8.89
N THR A 54 27.01 14.80 9.20
CA THR A 54 26.70 14.20 10.50
C THR A 54 27.50 14.82 11.63
N LYS A 55 28.71 15.31 11.34
CA LYS A 55 29.56 16.00 12.32
C LYS A 55 29.04 17.40 12.67
N THR A 56 28.30 18.04 11.78
CA THR A 56 27.74 19.38 12.00
C THR A 56 26.29 19.34 12.46
N LEU A 57 25.63 18.17 12.49
CA LEU A 57 24.24 18.02 12.88
C LEU A 57 24.06 18.26 14.39
N ALA A 58 23.35 19.33 14.76
CA ALA A 58 23.01 19.68 16.14
C ALA A 58 21.80 18.90 16.67
N PHE A 59 20.77 18.77 15.83
CA PHE A 59 19.54 18.05 16.14
C PHE A 59 18.82 17.60 14.88
N ALA A 60 18.07 16.51 14.98
CA ALA A 60 17.21 15.99 13.93
C ALA A 60 15.86 15.54 14.49
N TYR A 61 14.79 16.24 14.16
CA TYR A 61 13.42 15.85 14.49
C TYR A 61 12.72 15.28 13.25
N ASN A 62 12.27 14.04 13.35
CA ASN A 62 11.44 13.42 12.34
C ASN A 62 9.96 13.59 12.72
N ALA A 63 9.14 14.07 11.79
CA ALA A 63 7.72 14.30 12.01
C ALA A 63 6.93 13.02 12.38
N LYS A 64 7.45 11.83 12.05
CA LYS A 64 6.88 10.52 12.44
C LYS A 64 7.38 9.99 13.78
N ALA A 65 8.53 10.47 14.26
CA ALA A 65 9.11 10.01 15.51
C ALA A 65 8.52 10.83 16.67
N THR A 66 7.25 10.58 17.00
CA THR A 66 6.54 11.29 18.07
C THR A 66 6.07 10.34 19.16
N ASP A 67 6.19 10.76 20.41
CA ASP A 67 5.60 10.10 21.59
C ASP A 67 4.63 11.06 22.28
N GLY A 68 3.33 10.88 22.08
CA GLY A 68 2.30 11.81 22.52
C GLY A 68 2.47 13.20 21.91
N GLN A 69 2.84 14.19 22.74
CA GLN A 69 3.13 15.57 22.33
C GLN A 69 4.64 15.84 22.15
N LEU A 70 5.49 14.83 22.26
CA LEU A 70 6.94 14.98 22.13
C LEU A 70 7.40 14.56 20.73
N CYS A 71 8.09 15.45 20.03
CA CYS A 71 8.90 15.12 18.87
C CYS A 71 10.26 14.60 19.34
N LEU A 72 10.54 13.34 19.04
CA LEU A 72 11.76 12.66 19.46
C LEU A 72 12.95 13.14 18.64
N GLU A 73 14.05 13.33 19.35
CA GLU A 73 15.33 13.76 18.78
C GLU A 73 16.07 12.51 18.30
N SER A 74 16.54 12.54 17.05
CA SER A 74 17.08 11.38 16.33
C SER A 74 18.51 11.60 15.84
N SER A 75 19.24 12.60 16.38
CA SER A 75 20.63 12.84 16.00
C SER A 75 21.53 11.68 16.47
N PRO A 76 22.66 11.45 15.79
CA PRO A 76 23.59 10.39 16.19
C PRO A 76 24.28 10.69 17.52
N ARG A 77 24.29 9.68 18.41
CA ARG A 77 24.79 9.78 19.80
C ARG A 77 26.28 10.10 19.96
N TYR A 78 27.06 10.09 18.88
CA TYR A 78 28.49 10.42 18.90
C TYR A 78 28.77 11.92 18.72
N VAL A 79 27.75 12.74 18.42
CA VAL A 79 27.86 14.19 18.42
C VAL A 79 27.55 14.68 19.85
N PRO A 80 28.38 15.55 20.45
CA PRO A 80 28.07 16.12 21.75
C PRO A 80 26.75 16.89 21.68
N SER A 81 25.81 16.49 22.55
CA SER A 81 24.48 17.10 22.63
C SER A 81 24.58 18.59 22.93
N VAL A 82 23.86 19.41 22.17
CA VAL A 82 23.68 20.85 22.47
C VAL A 82 22.70 21.07 23.62
N PHE A 83 21.91 20.04 23.95
CA PHE A 83 20.84 20.14 24.92
C PHE A 83 21.35 19.78 26.32
N ILE A 84 21.03 20.65 27.28
CA ILE A 84 21.42 20.53 28.69
C ILE A 84 20.43 19.65 29.48
N HIS A 85 19.17 19.52 29.03
CA HIS A 85 18.11 18.80 29.75
C HIS A 85 17.47 17.72 28.87
N SER A 86 16.38 18.04 28.19
CA SER A 86 15.71 17.13 27.26
C SER A 86 15.99 17.59 25.82
N PRO A 87 16.49 16.69 24.96
CA PRO A 87 16.68 16.99 23.55
C PRO A 87 15.36 16.92 22.75
N HIS A 88 14.26 16.46 23.35
CA HIS A 88 12.96 16.30 22.67
C HIS A 88 12.20 17.62 22.57
N ALA A 89 11.58 17.87 21.41
CA ALA A 89 10.79 19.07 21.19
C ALA A 89 9.33 18.83 21.59
N LEU A 90 8.69 19.83 22.19
CA LEU A 90 7.27 19.79 22.52
C LEU A 90 6.44 20.32 21.35
N MET A 91 5.40 19.58 20.97
CA MET A 91 4.42 20.00 19.99
C MET A 91 3.60 21.17 20.54
N LEU A 92 3.42 22.23 19.75
CA LEU A 92 2.58 23.36 20.14
C LEU A 92 1.12 22.92 20.30
N GLN A 93 0.36 23.69 21.08
CA GLN A 93 -1.08 23.45 21.26
C GLN A 93 -1.78 23.41 19.89
N ASN A 94 -2.68 22.44 19.72
CA ASN A 94 -3.40 22.14 18.48
C ASN A 94 -2.58 21.54 17.32
N VAL A 95 -1.33 21.12 17.56
CA VAL A 95 -0.58 20.29 16.61
C VAL A 95 -0.80 18.82 16.95
N LYS A 96 -1.19 18.01 15.95
CA LYS A 96 -1.38 16.57 16.09
C LYS A 96 -0.50 15.81 15.10
N ALA A 97 0.14 14.74 15.56
CA ALA A 97 0.86 13.83 14.69
C ALA A 97 -0.16 13.12 13.78
N ILE A 98 0.00 13.29 12.46
CA ILE A 98 -0.79 12.56 11.47
C ILE A 98 0.01 11.35 11.06
N VAL A 99 -0.36 10.18 11.58
CA VAL A 99 0.21 8.90 11.14
C VAL A 99 -0.61 8.42 9.95
N THR A 100 0.03 8.32 8.79
CA THR A 100 -0.56 7.66 7.64
C THR A 100 -0.30 6.17 7.75
N HIS A 101 -1.32 5.38 8.02
CA HIS A 101 -1.26 3.94 7.89
C HIS A 101 -1.29 3.56 6.40
N SER A 102 -0.52 2.55 5.99
CA SER A 102 -0.70 1.97 4.66
C SER A 102 -2.12 1.41 4.52
N ILE A 103 -2.61 1.32 3.29
CA ILE A 103 -3.91 0.71 3.03
C ILE A 103 -3.98 -0.72 3.58
N HIS A 104 -2.88 -1.45 3.56
CA HIS A 104 -2.75 -2.78 4.15
C HIS A 104 -2.93 -2.77 5.67
N ALA A 105 -2.32 -1.81 6.37
CA ALA A 105 -2.46 -1.68 7.82
C ALA A 105 -3.88 -1.26 8.20
N ALA A 106 -4.49 -0.35 7.42
CA ALA A 106 -5.88 0.05 7.61
C ALA A 106 -6.86 -1.10 7.34
N LEU A 107 -6.65 -1.90 6.29
CA LEU A 107 -7.46 -3.07 6.01
C LEU A 107 -7.29 -4.14 7.09
N HIS A 108 -6.05 -4.42 7.49
CA HIS A 108 -5.77 -5.39 8.54
C HIS A 108 -6.48 -5.03 9.85
N SER A 109 -6.51 -3.75 10.23
CA SER A 109 -7.16 -3.31 11.48
C SER A 109 -8.69 -3.43 11.48
N ILE A 110 -9.33 -3.46 10.32
CA ILE A 110 -10.80 -3.60 10.18
C ILE A 110 -11.27 -5.03 9.87
N GLY A 111 -10.36 -6.00 9.77
CA GLY A 111 -10.70 -7.41 9.50
C GLY A 111 -9.99 -8.03 8.28
N GLY A 112 -9.04 -7.32 7.66
CA GLY A 112 -8.24 -7.80 6.54
C GLY A 112 -8.98 -7.81 5.20
N VAL A 113 -8.46 -8.60 4.26
CA VAL A 113 -9.00 -8.68 2.89
C VAL A 113 -10.47 -9.13 2.83
N GLN A 114 -10.94 -9.84 3.84
CA GLN A 114 -12.31 -10.38 3.92
C GLN A 114 -13.39 -9.29 3.98
N VAL A 115 -13.04 -8.08 4.42
CA VAL A 115 -13.94 -6.92 4.45
C VAL A 115 -14.41 -6.53 3.04
N LEU A 116 -13.69 -6.94 2.00
CA LEU A 116 -14.09 -6.70 0.61
C LEU A 116 -15.15 -7.70 0.12
N PHE A 117 -15.30 -8.87 0.72
CA PHE A 117 -16.21 -9.91 0.22
C PHE A 117 -17.69 -9.47 0.23
N PRO A 118 -18.21 -8.79 1.27
CA PRO A 118 -19.57 -8.26 1.24
C PRO A 118 -19.86 -7.31 0.08
N LEU A 119 -18.84 -6.65 -0.50
CA LEU A 119 -19.03 -5.75 -1.65
C LEU A 119 -19.39 -6.53 -2.92
N PHE A 120 -18.87 -7.74 -3.10
CA PHE A 120 -19.25 -8.62 -4.21
C PHE A 120 -20.72 -9.07 -4.12
N ARG A 121 -21.32 -9.06 -2.92
CA ARG A 121 -22.75 -9.34 -2.75
C ARG A 121 -23.64 -8.19 -3.21
N GLN A 122 -23.09 -6.99 -3.32
CA GLN A 122 -23.83 -5.76 -3.64
C GLN A 122 -23.65 -5.33 -5.09
N LEU A 123 -23.10 -6.19 -5.96
CA LEU A 123 -22.88 -5.85 -7.37
C LEU A 123 -24.17 -5.47 -8.10
N ASP A 124 -25.27 -6.17 -7.83
CA ASP A 124 -26.58 -5.90 -8.43
C ASP A 124 -27.31 -4.69 -7.80
N TYR A 125 -26.59 -3.80 -7.13
CA TYR A 125 -27.18 -2.59 -6.56
C TYR A 125 -27.61 -1.65 -7.68
N VAL A 126 -28.92 -1.42 -7.76
CA VAL A 126 -29.51 -0.48 -8.72
C VAL A 126 -29.26 0.94 -8.23
N GLN A 127 -28.56 1.74 -9.04
CA GLN A 127 -28.28 3.12 -8.68
C GLN A 127 -29.58 3.94 -8.68
N PRO A 128 -29.82 4.77 -7.64
CA PRO A 128 -31.04 5.56 -7.53
C PRO A 128 -31.16 6.61 -8.63
N ASP A 129 -30.02 7.11 -9.14
CA ASP A 129 -30.00 8.21 -10.11
C ASP A 129 -30.28 7.72 -11.55
N THR A 130 -29.81 6.53 -11.90
CA THR A 130 -29.90 5.99 -13.27
C THR A 130 -30.92 4.88 -13.42
N GLY A 131 -31.33 4.23 -12.31
CA GLY A 131 -32.19 3.05 -12.35
C GLY A 131 -31.53 1.82 -12.97
N CYS A 132 -30.21 1.87 -13.22
CA CYS A 132 -29.45 0.81 -13.86
C CYS A 132 -28.42 0.20 -12.88
N ILE A 133 -27.98 -1.01 -13.19
CA ILE A 133 -26.88 -1.68 -12.51
C ILE A 133 -25.56 -1.19 -13.13
N ASP A 134 -24.59 -0.83 -12.28
CA ASP A 134 -23.25 -0.45 -12.73
C ASP A 134 -22.35 -1.68 -12.87
N THR A 135 -22.11 -2.07 -14.12
CA THR A 135 -21.31 -3.25 -14.45
C THR A 135 -19.81 -3.05 -14.20
N GLY A 136 -19.32 -1.81 -14.08
CA GLY A 136 -17.91 -1.48 -13.85
C GLY A 136 -17.43 -1.66 -12.41
N VAL A 137 -18.35 -1.79 -11.44
CA VAL A 137 -18.01 -1.99 -10.03
C VAL A 137 -17.24 -3.29 -9.82
N CYS A 138 -17.62 -4.36 -10.53
CA CYS A 138 -16.95 -5.66 -10.44
C CYS A 138 -15.49 -5.58 -10.91
N THR A 139 -15.24 -4.96 -12.07
CA THR A 139 -13.88 -4.71 -12.58
C THR A 139 -13.05 -3.96 -11.55
N THR A 140 -13.60 -2.88 -10.99
CA THR A 140 -12.90 -2.03 -10.03
C THR A 140 -12.53 -2.79 -8.75
N LEU A 141 -13.47 -3.56 -8.20
CA LEU A 141 -13.25 -4.37 -6.99
C LEU A 141 -12.20 -5.46 -7.21
N ILE A 142 -12.25 -6.17 -8.35
CA ILE A 142 -11.26 -7.21 -8.69
C ILE A 142 -9.87 -6.61 -8.90
N SER A 143 -9.76 -5.51 -9.63
CA SER A 143 -8.47 -4.83 -9.82
C SER A 143 -7.88 -4.40 -8.47
N PHE A 144 -8.68 -3.74 -7.64
CA PHE A 144 -8.26 -3.29 -6.31
C PHE A 144 -7.81 -4.44 -5.41
N LEU A 145 -8.56 -5.54 -5.38
CA LEU A 145 -8.21 -6.74 -4.64
C LEU A 145 -6.85 -7.29 -5.08
N PHE A 146 -6.63 -7.42 -6.39
CA PHE A 146 -5.37 -7.91 -6.93
C PHE A 146 -4.20 -6.98 -6.64
N ASP A 147 -4.40 -5.67 -6.69
CA ASP A 147 -3.35 -4.70 -6.36
C ASP A 147 -2.94 -4.76 -4.89
N ILE A 148 -3.91 -4.94 -3.98
CA ILE A 148 -3.63 -5.17 -2.56
C ILE A 148 -2.87 -6.48 -2.34
N MET A 149 -3.27 -7.54 -3.01
CA MET A 149 -2.57 -8.84 -2.92
C MET A 149 -1.16 -8.78 -3.50
N ARG A 150 -0.94 -8.06 -4.61
CA ARG A 150 0.40 -7.88 -5.21
C ARG A 150 1.37 -7.18 -4.28
N SER A 151 0.86 -6.29 -3.44
CA SER A 151 1.65 -5.42 -2.57
C SER A 151 1.82 -5.96 -1.14
N SER A 152 1.20 -7.09 -0.79
CA SER A 152 1.30 -7.65 0.56
C SER A 152 1.16 -9.17 0.63
N ALA A 153 2.22 -9.84 1.08
CA ALA A 153 2.20 -11.27 1.37
C ALA A 153 1.22 -11.65 2.50
N ALA A 154 1.01 -10.76 3.49
CA ALA A 154 0.03 -10.98 4.54
C ALA A 154 -1.41 -11.04 3.98
N MET A 155 -1.73 -10.19 3.00
CA MET A 155 -3.04 -10.23 2.33
C MET A 155 -3.20 -11.49 1.48
N GLN A 156 -2.13 -11.96 0.83
CA GLN A 156 -2.11 -13.24 0.11
C GLN A 156 -2.39 -14.43 1.04
N GLU A 157 -1.75 -14.46 2.21
CA GLU A 157 -1.97 -15.51 3.21
C GLU A 157 -3.40 -15.47 3.76
N GLN A 158 -3.92 -14.28 4.09
CA GLN A 158 -5.31 -14.12 4.51
C GLN A 158 -6.30 -14.61 3.45
N MET A 159 -6.01 -14.39 2.16
CA MET A 159 -6.83 -14.89 1.05
C MET A 159 -6.86 -16.43 1.03
N LEU A 160 -5.72 -17.09 1.28
CA LEU A 160 -5.63 -18.54 1.37
C LEU A 160 -6.41 -19.08 2.58
N THR A 161 -6.17 -18.54 3.77
CA THR A 161 -6.80 -19.00 5.02
C THR A 161 -8.31 -18.83 4.99
N SER A 162 -8.79 -17.73 4.40
CA SER A 162 -10.22 -17.44 4.27
C SER A 162 -10.91 -18.14 3.10
N LYS A 163 -10.16 -18.89 2.26
CA LYS A 163 -10.65 -19.43 0.98
C LYS A 163 -11.30 -18.34 0.12
N GLY A 164 -10.70 -17.16 0.06
CA GLY A 164 -11.33 -15.97 -0.49
C GLY A 164 -11.77 -16.13 -1.94
N PHE A 165 -11.02 -16.86 -2.78
CA PHE A 165 -11.44 -17.10 -4.17
C PHE A 165 -12.69 -17.96 -4.29
N LEU A 166 -12.88 -18.94 -3.39
CA LEU A 166 -14.12 -19.71 -3.31
C LEU A 166 -15.30 -18.81 -2.95
N VAL A 167 -15.13 -17.96 -1.93
CA VAL A 167 -16.18 -17.03 -1.49
C VAL A 167 -16.54 -16.05 -2.61
N ILE A 168 -15.56 -15.44 -3.27
CA ILE A 168 -15.79 -14.53 -4.39
C ILE A 168 -16.48 -15.27 -5.55
N GLY A 169 -16.03 -16.48 -5.89
CA GLY A 169 -16.66 -17.29 -6.93
C GLY A 169 -18.13 -17.55 -6.65
N GLN A 170 -18.48 -17.95 -5.44
CA GLN A 170 -19.88 -18.18 -5.02
C GLN A 170 -20.73 -16.89 -5.01
N LEU A 171 -20.12 -15.73 -4.77
CA LEU A 171 -20.82 -14.44 -4.81
C LEU A 171 -21.06 -14.02 -6.26
N LEU A 172 -20.08 -14.21 -7.14
CA LEU A 172 -20.19 -13.95 -8.58
C LEU A 172 -21.15 -14.92 -9.30
N GLU A 173 -21.28 -16.16 -8.79
CA GLU A 173 -22.30 -17.08 -9.25
C GLU A 173 -23.72 -16.50 -9.09
N LYS A 174 -23.94 -15.81 -7.96
CA LYS A 174 -25.25 -15.28 -7.55
C LYS A 174 -25.55 -13.89 -8.10
N SER A 175 -24.54 -13.15 -8.57
CA SER A 175 -24.71 -11.82 -9.16
C SER A 175 -25.12 -11.88 -10.64
N SER A 176 -25.61 -10.77 -11.18
CA SER A 176 -25.87 -10.60 -12.61
C SER A 176 -24.63 -10.88 -13.45
N LYS A 177 -24.81 -11.54 -14.59
CA LYS A 177 -23.71 -11.90 -15.50
C LYS A 177 -23.18 -10.71 -16.30
N GLU A 178 -23.89 -9.58 -16.28
CA GLU A 178 -23.46 -8.32 -16.90
C GLU A 178 -22.19 -7.76 -16.24
N HIS A 179 -21.90 -8.15 -15.00
CA HIS A 179 -20.67 -7.80 -14.28
C HIS A 179 -19.43 -8.55 -14.77
N ILE A 180 -19.59 -9.62 -15.55
CA ILE A 180 -18.48 -10.41 -16.11
C ILE A 180 -18.10 -9.81 -17.45
N THR A 181 -17.29 -8.76 -17.40
CA THR A 181 -16.80 -8.01 -18.58
C THR A 181 -15.46 -8.56 -19.07
N PRO A 182 -15.04 -8.24 -20.31
CA PRO A 182 -13.71 -8.61 -20.80
C PRO A 182 -12.56 -8.09 -19.92
N GLU A 183 -12.75 -6.95 -19.26
CA GLU A 183 -11.77 -6.35 -18.36
C GLU A 183 -11.55 -7.21 -17.12
N VAL A 184 -12.62 -7.77 -16.54
CA VAL A 184 -12.53 -8.72 -15.41
C VAL A 184 -11.65 -9.92 -15.80
N VAL A 185 -11.85 -10.48 -16.99
CA VAL A 185 -11.03 -11.60 -17.51
C VAL A 185 -9.58 -11.18 -17.65
N GLN A 186 -9.32 -9.99 -18.20
CA GLN A 186 -7.97 -9.47 -18.37
C GLN A 186 -7.25 -9.32 -17.03
N HIS A 187 -7.94 -8.82 -15.99
CA HIS A 187 -7.40 -8.73 -14.64
C HIS A 187 -7.11 -10.12 -14.05
N LEU A 188 -8.00 -11.11 -14.25
CA LEU A 188 -7.78 -12.49 -13.82
C LEU A 188 -6.53 -13.08 -14.45
N ILE A 189 -6.39 -13.00 -15.79
CA ILE A 189 -5.23 -13.53 -16.52
C ILE A 189 -3.94 -12.80 -16.11
N SER A 190 -3.99 -11.47 -15.97
CA SER A 190 -2.86 -10.67 -15.48
C SER A 190 -2.43 -11.11 -14.08
N PHE A 191 -3.38 -11.42 -13.21
CA PHE A 191 -3.08 -11.91 -11.87
C PHE A 191 -2.55 -13.34 -11.87
N CYS A 192 -3.05 -14.25 -12.71
CA CYS A 192 -2.46 -15.58 -12.90
C CYS A 192 -0.96 -15.49 -13.22
N ARG A 193 -0.59 -14.67 -14.22
CA ARG A 193 0.82 -14.44 -14.60
C ARG A 193 1.66 -13.88 -13.47
N TYR A 194 1.08 -13.03 -12.62
CA TYR A 194 1.76 -12.55 -11.43
C TYR A 194 1.95 -13.66 -10.39
N LEU A 195 0.96 -14.52 -10.18
CA LEU A 195 1.07 -15.64 -9.24
C LEU A 195 2.18 -16.62 -9.66
N GLU A 196 2.42 -16.80 -10.95
CA GLU A 196 3.54 -17.63 -11.45
C GLU A 196 4.93 -17.11 -11.02
N THR A 197 5.07 -15.83 -10.65
CA THR A 197 6.37 -15.25 -10.29
C THR A 197 6.66 -15.26 -8.79
N ILE A 198 5.71 -15.70 -7.95
CA ILE A 198 5.82 -15.67 -6.48
C ILE A 198 5.77 -17.06 -5.84
N PRO A 199 6.47 -17.28 -4.71
CA PRO A 199 6.55 -18.61 -4.08
C PRO A 199 5.21 -19.11 -3.48
N THR A 200 4.34 -18.22 -3.01
CA THR A 200 2.96 -18.52 -2.55
C THR A 200 1.98 -18.72 -3.71
N GLY A 201 2.43 -18.47 -4.94
CA GLY A 201 1.66 -18.47 -6.17
C GLY A 201 0.91 -19.74 -6.48
N PRO A 202 1.52 -20.94 -6.42
CA PRO A 202 0.89 -22.17 -6.87
C PRO A 202 -0.45 -22.48 -6.19
N THR A 203 -0.56 -22.25 -4.87
CA THR A 203 -1.80 -22.51 -4.12
C THR A 203 -2.88 -21.48 -4.43
N LEU A 204 -2.52 -20.21 -4.52
CA LEU A 204 -3.44 -19.13 -4.89
C LEU A 204 -3.92 -19.29 -6.33
N LEU A 205 -3.02 -19.65 -7.24
CA LEU A 205 -3.31 -19.86 -8.65
C LEU A 205 -4.29 -21.01 -8.83
N LYS A 206 -4.07 -22.12 -8.11
CA LYS A 206 -5.02 -23.23 -8.09
C LYS A 206 -6.41 -22.78 -7.63
N GLN A 207 -6.52 -22.07 -6.50
CA GLN A 207 -7.82 -21.60 -6.01
C GLN A 207 -8.50 -20.60 -6.95
N LEU A 208 -7.72 -19.70 -7.55
CA LEU A 208 -8.19 -18.73 -8.54
C LEU A 208 -8.77 -19.46 -9.77
N CYS A 209 -8.04 -20.45 -10.28
CA CYS A 209 -8.47 -21.26 -11.42
C CYS A 209 -9.73 -22.07 -11.08
N ASP A 210 -9.71 -22.83 -9.97
CA ASP A 210 -10.80 -23.75 -9.60
C ASP A 210 -12.11 -23.00 -9.30
N HIS A 211 -12.04 -21.80 -8.70
CA HIS A 211 -13.23 -21.11 -8.20
C HIS A 211 -13.69 -19.93 -9.05
N LEU A 212 -12.82 -19.38 -9.91
CA LEU A 212 -13.18 -18.28 -10.82
C LEU A 212 -13.07 -18.68 -12.28
N LEU A 213 -11.87 -18.99 -12.79
CA LEU A 213 -11.66 -19.18 -14.23
C LEU A 213 -12.35 -20.43 -14.79
N PHE A 214 -12.28 -21.55 -14.08
CA PHE A 214 -12.85 -22.83 -14.53
C PHE A 214 -14.19 -23.14 -13.88
N ASN A 215 -14.81 -22.16 -13.21
CA ASN A 215 -16.12 -22.34 -12.61
C ASN A 215 -17.22 -22.06 -13.63
N PRO A 216 -17.88 -23.09 -14.20
CA PRO A 216 -18.84 -22.89 -15.28
C PRO A 216 -20.05 -22.08 -14.83
N ALA A 217 -20.43 -22.11 -13.54
CA ALA A 217 -21.59 -21.35 -13.05
C ALA A 217 -21.41 -19.82 -13.14
N ILE A 218 -20.17 -19.34 -13.27
CA ILE A 218 -19.87 -17.92 -13.52
C ILE A 218 -20.04 -17.57 -15.00
N TRP A 219 -19.66 -18.49 -15.90
CA TRP A 219 -19.57 -18.24 -17.35
C TRP A 219 -20.78 -18.70 -18.15
N ILE A 220 -21.60 -19.61 -17.63
CA ILE A 220 -22.82 -20.05 -18.30
C ILE A 220 -23.75 -18.82 -18.38
N HIS A 221 -24.01 -18.37 -19.61
CA HIS A 221 -24.71 -17.12 -19.99
C HIS A 221 -23.89 -15.81 -19.94
N ALA A 222 -22.57 -15.87 -19.80
CA ALA A 222 -21.72 -14.70 -20.06
C ALA A 222 -21.77 -14.30 -21.54
N HIS A 223 -21.59 -13.00 -21.82
CA HIS A 223 -21.66 -12.47 -23.18
C HIS A 223 -20.63 -13.14 -24.11
N ALA A 224 -21.00 -13.39 -25.37
CA ALA A 224 -20.19 -14.20 -26.30
C ALA A 224 -18.73 -13.72 -26.48
N ALA A 225 -18.48 -12.41 -26.38
CA ALA A 225 -17.15 -11.81 -26.45
C ALA A 225 -16.23 -12.23 -25.28
N VAL A 226 -16.82 -12.60 -24.15
CA VAL A 226 -16.13 -13.05 -22.94
C VAL A 226 -15.92 -14.57 -22.96
N SER A 227 -16.89 -15.31 -23.50
CA SER A 227 -16.78 -16.77 -23.65
C SER A 227 -15.62 -17.23 -24.54
N SER A 228 -15.20 -16.41 -25.52
CA SER A 228 -14.00 -16.70 -26.34
C SER A 228 -12.67 -16.47 -25.61
N LEU A 229 -12.68 -15.76 -24.48
CA LEU A 229 -11.50 -15.44 -23.68
C LEU A 229 -11.34 -16.37 -22.47
N SER A 230 -12.35 -17.18 -22.15
CA SER A 230 -12.20 -18.25 -21.18
C SER A 230 -11.11 -19.22 -21.67
N PRO A 231 -10.10 -19.54 -20.85
CA PRO A 231 -9.20 -20.65 -21.19
C PRO A 231 -10.07 -21.88 -21.38
N ALA A 232 -10.01 -22.47 -22.57
CA ALA A 232 -10.80 -23.64 -22.93
C ALA A 232 -10.57 -24.73 -21.86
N ALA A 233 -11.68 -25.30 -21.37
CA ALA A 233 -11.68 -26.44 -20.46
C ALA A 233 -10.90 -27.62 -21.03
#